data_AF-A0A914Y116-F1
#
_entry.id   AF-A0A914Y116-F1
#
_cell.length_a   1.000
_cell.length_b   1.000
_cell.length_c   1.000
_cell.angle_alpha   90.00
_cell.angle_beta   90.00
_cell.angle_gamma   90.00
#
_symmetry.space_group_name_H-M   'P 1'
#
loop_
_entity.id
_entity.type
_entity.pdbx_description
1 polymer ?
#
loop_
_entity_poly.entity_id
_entity_poly.type
_entity_poly.pdbx_seq_one_letter_code
_entity_poly.pdbx_strand_id
1 'polypeptide(L)'
;MPAVAACLNNLCGQGYFCSTSNYCCRCQSGAESGPCVNGLCPAGFACNTNDYCCPIGSSAVLDVCVNGLCPTGYTCGAGNLCYQTTTTG
;
A
#
# COMPACT_ATOMS: atom_id res chain seq x y z
N MET A 1 -1.81 -3.70 -9.11
CA MET A 1 -2.94 -3.10 -8.36
C MET A 1 -4.21 -3.31 -9.17
N PRO A 2 -5.29 -3.84 -8.58
CA PRO A 2 -6.56 -3.98 -9.28
C PRO A 2 -7.23 -2.61 -9.46
N ALA A 3 -7.57 -2.28 -10.71
CA ALA A 3 -8.32 -1.08 -11.05
C ALA A 3 -9.81 -1.29 -10.79
N VAL A 4 -10.45 -0.37 -10.07
CA VAL A 4 -11.90 -0.40 -9.82
C VAL A 4 -12.69 0.48 -10.79
N ALA A 5 -12.06 1.54 -11.32
CA ALA A 5 -12.66 2.48 -12.26
C ALA A 5 -11.57 3.20 -13.07
N ALA A 6 -11.96 3.97 -14.08
CA ALA A 6 -11.09 4.93 -14.74
C ALA A 6 -11.10 6.27 -13.98
N CYS A 7 -10.00 7.03 -14.05
CA CYS A 7 -9.96 8.35 -13.45
C CYS A 7 -10.86 9.33 -14.20
N LEU A 8 -11.63 10.14 -13.46
CA LEU A 8 -12.39 11.25 -14.00
C LEU A 8 -11.68 12.55 -13.64
N ASN A 9 -11.08 13.23 -14.63
CA ASN A 9 -10.30 14.46 -14.41
C ASN A 9 -9.16 14.31 -13.38
N ASN A 10 -8.44 13.18 -13.38
CA ASN A 10 -7.42 12.83 -12.37
C ASN A 10 -7.95 12.69 -10.94
N LEU A 11 -9.26 12.68 -10.76
CA LEU A 11 -9.91 12.37 -9.49
C LEU A 11 -10.53 10.98 -9.55
N CYS A 12 -10.52 10.35 -8.39
CA CYS A 12 -11.28 9.16 -8.09
C CYS A 12 -12.25 9.47 -6.95
N GLY A 13 -13.24 8.60 -6.74
CA GLY A 13 -14.15 8.74 -5.61
C GLY A 13 -13.40 8.82 -4.27
N GLN A 14 -14.11 9.24 -3.21
CA GLN A 14 -13.51 9.42 -1.89
C GLN A 14 -12.70 8.19 -1.45
N GLY A 15 -11.44 8.42 -1.06
CA GLY A 15 -10.51 7.38 -0.60
C GLY A 15 -9.92 6.46 -1.67
N TYR A 16 -10.08 6.79 -2.95
CA TYR A 16 -9.41 6.13 -4.08
C TYR A 16 -8.33 7.05 -4.65
N PHE A 17 -7.31 6.45 -5.26
CA PHE A 17 -6.17 7.16 -5.83
C PHE A 17 -6.11 6.93 -7.34
N CYS A 18 -5.93 8.02 -8.09
CA CYS A 18 -5.71 7.94 -9.53
C CYS A 18 -4.25 7.56 -9.81
N SER A 19 -4.04 6.42 -10.45
CA SER A 19 -2.73 5.98 -10.92
C SER A 19 -2.31 6.74 -12.18
N THR A 20 -1.00 6.78 -12.47
CA THR A 20 -0.43 7.32 -13.72
C THR A 20 -0.96 6.64 -14.98
N SER A 21 -1.49 5.42 -14.86
CA SER A 21 -2.18 4.71 -15.95
C SER A 21 -3.65 5.13 -16.13
N ASN A 22 -4.11 6.21 -15.49
CA ASN A 22 -5.49 6.72 -15.55
C ASN A 22 -6.55 5.76 -14.98
N TYR A 23 -6.16 4.94 -14.02
CA TYR A 23 -7.07 4.03 -13.30
C TYR A 23 -7.20 4.41 -11.83
N CYS A 24 -8.43 4.34 -11.32
CA CYS A 24 -8.72 4.44 -9.91
C CYS A 24 -8.37 3.14 -9.21
N CYS A 25 -7.48 3.25 -8.25
CA CYS A 25 -7.05 2.18 -7.38
C CYS A 25 -7.51 2.48 -5.95
N ARG A 26 -7.84 1.45 -5.19
CA ARG A 26 -8.17 1.60 -3.76
C ARG A 26 -6.99 2.11 -2.95
N CYS A 27 -5.78 1.79 -3.40
CA CYS A 27 -4.53 2.15 -2.75
C CYS A 27 -3.69 3.02 -3.68
N GLN A 28 -2.95 3.96 -3.08
CA GLN A 28 -2.04 4.85 -3.80
C GLN A 28 -0.94 4.09 -4.54
N SER A 29 -0.48 2.99 -3.95
CA SER A 29 0.57 2.12 -4.49
C SER A 29 0.35 0.68 -4.01
N GLY A 30 0.95 -0.30 -4.70
CA GLY A 30 0.96 -1.71 -4.27
C GLY A 30 -0.36 -2.47 -4.42
N ALA A 31 -0.37 -3.73 -3.98
CA ALA A 31 -1.58 -4.55 -3.91
C ALA A 31 -2.30 -4.30 -2.59
N GLU A 32 -3.62 -4.39 -2.57
CA GLU A 32 -4.41 -4.38 -1.34
C GLU A 32 -4.33 -5.74 -0.64
N SER A 33 -4.36 -5.77 0.69
CA SER A 33 -4.40 -7.04 1.44
C SER A 33 -5.82 -7.55 1.70
N GLY A 34 -6.84 -6.70 1.49
CA GLY A 34 -8.25 -7.00 1.78
C GLY A 34 -8.94 -5.89 2.57
N PRO A 35 -10.18 -6.11 3.01
CA PRO A 35 -10.90 -5.17 3.86
C PRO A 35 -10.30 -5.08 5.26
N CYS A 36 -10.46 -3.94 5.91
CA CYS A 36 -10.05 -3.75 7.30
C CYS A 36 -10.92 -4.60 8.22
N VAL A 37 -10.28 -5.29 9.15
CA VAL A 37 -10.97 -6.09 10.16
C VAL A 37 -10.93 -5.31 11.47
N ASN A 38 -12.06 -4.76 11.89
CA ASN A 38 -12.15 -3.95 13.12
C ASN A 38 -11.20 -2.73 13.12
N GLY A 39 -11.06 -2.06 11.96
CA GLY A 39 -10.12 -0.95 11.76
C GLY A 39 -8.64 -1.35 11.78
N LEU A 40 -8.36 -2.64 11.87
CA LEU A 40 -7.02 -3.20 11.84
C LEU A 40 -6.75 -3.80 10.48
N CYS A 41 -5.53 -3.60 10.03
CA CYS A 41 -5.00 -4.23 8.85
C CYS A 41 -3.84 -5.15 9.24
N PRO A 42 -3.54 -6.16 8.42
CA PRO A 42 -2.30 -6.88 8.60
C PRO A 42 -1.14 -5.90 8.62
N ALA A 43 -0.07 -6.32 9.29
CA ALA A 43 1.17 -5.59 9.32
C ALA A 43 1.46 -4.98 7.94
N GLY A 44 1.94 -3.75 7.92
CA GLY A 44 2.37 -3.06 6.71
C GLY A 44 1.30 -2.61 5.73
N PHE A 45 0.05 -2.73 6.16
CA PHE A 45 -1.10 -2.06 5.57
C PHE A 45 -1.72 -1.13 6.59
N ALA A 46 -2.24 -0.01 6.12
CA ALA A 46 -3.11 0.87 6.89
C ALA A 46 -4.51 0.85 6.30
N CYS A 47 -5.48 0.98 7.18
CA CYS A 47 -6.87 1.11 6.78
C CYS A 47 -7.06 2.47 6.10
N ASN A 48 -7.49 2.46 4.83
CA ASN A 48 -7.87 3.67 4.13
C ASN A 48 -9.31 4.08 4.51
N THR A 49 -9.76 5.23 3.99
CA THR A 49 -11.13 5.73 4.19
C THR A 49 -12.24 4.83 3.62
N ASN A 50 -11.90 3.87 2.74
CA ASN A 50 -12.82 2.89 2.16
C ASN A 50 -12.85 1.55 2.93
N ASP A 51 -12.36 1.50 4.17
CA ASP A 51 -12.28 0.26 4.94
C ASP A 51 -11.47 -0.84 4.22
N TYR A 52 -10.41 -0.44 3.50
CA TYR A 52 -9.50 -1.36 2.83
C TYR A 52 -8.05 -1.17 3.27
N CYS A 53 -7.36 -2.30 3.40
CA CYS A 53 -5.97 -2.39 3.80
C CYS A 53 -5.06 -2.10 2.63
N CYS A 54 -4.52 -0.88 2.65
CA CYS A 54 -3.59 -0.36 1.67
C CYS A 54 -2.18 -0.29 2.23
N PRO A 55 -1.15 -0.64 1.45
CA PRO A 55 0.22 -0.61 1.94
C PRO A 55 0.61 0.82 2.30
N ILE A 56 1.23 0.97 3.47
CA ILE A 56 1.63 2.26 4.03
C ILE A 56 2.88 2.84 3.37
N GLY A 57 3.58 2.02 2.58
CA GLY A 57 4.70 2.41 1.75
C GLY A 57 4.37 2.28 0.27
N SER A 58 4.97 3.16 -0.54
CA SER A 58 4.91 3.10 -2.02
C SER A 58 5.55 1.84 -2.62
N SER A 59 6.19 1.04 -1.78
CA SER A 59 7.03 -0.09 -2.14
C SER A 59 6.35 -1.41 -1.80
N ALA A 60 6.42 -2.37 -2.72
CA ALA A 60 5.94 -3.73 -2.49
C ALA A 60 6.52 -4.29 -1.17
N VAL A 61 5.63 -4.67 -0.27
CA VAL A 61 5.99 -5.42 0.95
C VAL A 61 6.50 -6.78 0.50
N LEU A 62 7.73 -7.13 0.89
CA LEU A 62 8.36 -8.39 0.50
C LEU A 62 8.12 -9.48 1.54
N ASP A 63 8.48 -9.23 2.80
CA ASP A 63 8.50 -10.22 3.88
C ASP A 63 8.46 -9.57 5.27
N VAL A 64 8.37 -10.36 6.34
CA VAL A 64 8.40 -9.90 7.73
C VAL A 64 9.82 -9.53 8.16
N CYS A 65 9.97 -8.52 9.01
CA CYS A 65 11.26 -8.21 9.59
C CYS A 65 11.68 -9.32 10.54
N VAL A 66 12.88 -9.86 10.32
CA VAL A 66 13.46 -10.85 11.22
C VAL A 66 14.47 -10.13 12.11
N ASN A 67 14.22 -10.04 13.42
CA ASN A 67 15.04 -9.27 14.36
C ASN A 67 15.20 -7.78 13.96
N GLY A 68 14.18 -7.17 13.37
CA GLY A 68 14.24 -5.78 12.88
C GLY A 68 15.12 -5.59 11.64
N LEU A 69 15.57 -6.68 11.02
CA LEU A 69 16.38 -6.68 9.82
C LEU A 69 15.55 -7.12 8.61
N CYS A 70 15.88 -6.52 7.47
CA CYS A 70 15.31 -6.82 6.18
C CYS A 70 16.45 -7.04 5.17
N PRO A 71 16.22 -7.80 4.09
CA PRO A 71 17.22 -8.00 3.04
C PRO A 71 17.70 -6.67 2.45
N THR A 72 18.90 -6.67 1.87
CA THR A 72 19.54 -5.46 1.32
C THR A 72 18.62 -4.80 0.28
N GLY A 73 18.41 -3.48 0.40
CA GLY A 73 17.43 -2.76 -0.43
C GLY A 73 16.00 -2.75 0.15
N TYR A 74 15.83 -3.20 1.39
CA TYR A 74 14.59 -3.12 2.15
C TYR A 74 14.83 -2.54 3.54
N THR A 75 13.83 -1.85 4.09
CA THR A 75 13.83 -1.33 5.47
C THR A 75 12.66 -1.90 6.24
N CYS A 76 12.87 -2.15 7.53
CA CYS A 76 11.81 -2.56 8.43
C CYS A 76 10.92 -1.36 8.74
N GLY A 77 9.67 -1.39 8.24
CA GLY A 77 8.68 -0.34 8.50
C GLY A 77 7.55 -0.84 9.39
N ALA A 78 6.43 -0.13 9.36
CA ALA A 78 5.33 -0.41 10.28
C ALA A 78 4.78 -1.84 10.10
N GLY A 79 4.43 -2.47 11.22
CA GLY A 79 3.98 -3.86 11.26
C GLY A 79 5.09 -4.92 11.29
N ASN A 80 6.37 -4.56 11.42
CA ASN A 80 7.48 -5.49 11.22
C ASN A 80 7.47 -6.10 9.82
N LEU A 81 7.37 -5.29 8.77
CA LEU A 81 7.56 -5.76 7.41
C LEU A 81 8.66 -5.02 6.68
N CYS A 82 9.24 -5.71 5.72
CA CYS A 82 10.28 -5.26 4.85
C CYS A 82 9.67 -4.56 3.64
N TYR A 83 9.86 -3.25 3.61
CA TYR A 83 9.48 -2.39 2.49
C TYR A 83 10.70 -2.14 1.65
N GLN A 84 10.56 -2.16 0.33
CA GLN A 84 11.67 -1.75 -0.54
C GLN A 84 12.08 -0.33 -0.15
N THR A 85 13.33 -0.13 0.25
CA THR A 85 13.89 1.20 0.32
C THR A 85 13.96 1.67 -1.11
N THR A 86 13.01 2.51 -1.52
CA THR A 86 13.20 3.33 -2.71
C THR A 86 14.42 4.18 -2.42
N THR A 87 15.58 3.73 -2.89
CA THR A 87 16.75 4.57 -3.05
C THR A 87 16.33 5.68 -3.99
N THR A 88 15.76 6.75 -3.45
CA THR A 88 15.72 8.04 -4.14
C THR A 88 17.19 8.44 -4.25
N GLY A 89 17.73 8.26 -5.46
CA GLY A 89 19.11 8.61 -5.79
C GLY A 89 19.41 10.09 -5.62
#